data_AF-A0AAN7HWV1-F1
#
_entry.id   AF-A0AAN7HWV1-F1
#
_cell.length_a   1.000
_cell.length_b   1.000
_cell.length_c   1.000
_cell.angle_alpha   90.00
_cell.angle_beta   90.00
_cell.angle_gamma   90.00
#
_symmetry.space_group_name_H-M   'P 1'
#
loop_
_entity.id
_entity.type
_entity.pdbx_description
1 polymer ?
#
loop_
_entity_poly.entity_id
_entity_poly.type
_entity_poly.pdbx_seq_one_letter_code
_entity_poly.pdbx_strand_id
1 'polypeptide(L)'
;MDKRNRDDVDLYPSTLSTSYDIAQLWEVEGEVEKFANEKDDAKEELCGLEELDNINNPTFKAGSEKNRKVSNRFDEEGVFSMNCARHGVPIRLYDIYNGEGRKYALAAISHHMSLLGNSQKLLIMYDIICLCKGKLESCIPGLKERAPLYLVTVFHTYAHSMHC
;
A
#
# COMPACT_ATOMS: atom_id res chain seq x y z
N MET A 1 16.42 24.09 -18.53
CA MET A 1 16.93 23.22 -17.44
C MET A 1 16.76 23.99 -16.15
N ASP A 2 15.65 23.73 -15.47
CA ASP A 2 15.23 24.50 -14.30
C ASP A 2 16.04 24.08 -13.07
N LYS A 3 16.67 25.05 -12.40
CA LYS A 3 17.46 24.80 -11.19
C LYS A 3 16.47 24.61 -10.04
N ARG A 4 16.25 23.36 -9.63
CA ARG A 4 15.49 23.04 -8.41
C ARG A 4 16.06 23.85 -7.24
N ASN A 5 15.23 24.76 -6.73
CA ASN A 5 15.55 25.65 -5.62
C ASN A 5 15.91 24.81 -4.39
N ARG A 6 17.06 25.08 -3.76
CA ARG A 6 17.55 24.33 -2.59
C ARG A 6 16.78 24.64 -1.30
N ASP A 7 15.88 25.63 -1.35
CA ASP A 7 15.23 26.19 -0.16
C ASP A 7 14.03 25.36 0.35
N ASP A 8 13.59 24.33 -0.40
CA ASP A 8 12.46 23.46 0.00
C ASP A 8 12.86 22.28 0.91
N VAL A 9 14.15 22.02 1.10
CA VAL A 9 14.63 20.84 1.85
C VAL A 9 14.31 20.97 3.35
N ASP A 10 14.24 22.20 3.87
CA ASP A 10 13.97 22.46 5.28
C ASP A 10 12.47 22.49 5.62
N LEU A 11 11.59 22.58 4.61
CA LEU A 11 10.13 22.61 4.82
C LEU A 11 9.55 21.20 5.08
N TYR A 12 10.23 20.16 4.59
CA TYR A 12 9.86 18.76 4.78
C TYR A 12 11.11 17.91 5.02
N PRO A 13 11.56 17.79 6.28
CA PRO A 13 12.75 17.00 6.58
C PRO A 13 12.56 15.57 6.08
N SER A 14 13.49 15.12 5.24
CA SER A 14 13.52 13.74 4.75
C SER A 14 13.75 12.80 5.93
N THR A 15 12.84 11.86 6.15
CA THR A 15 13.04 10.77 7.13
C THR A 15 14.26 9.90 6.81
N LEU A 16 14.80 10.00 5.59
CA LEU A 16 15.94 9.23 5.09
C LEU A 16 17.30 9.95 5.22
N SER A 17 17.37 11.15 5.84
CA SER A 17 18.65 11.89 5.92
C SER A 17 19.62 11.36 6.99
N THR A 18 19.17 10.43 7.84
CA THR A 18 19.97 9.79 8.88
C THR A 18 20.21 8.32 8.56
N SER A 19 21.39 7.81 8.92
CA SER A 19 21.68 6.37 8.84
C SER A 19 20.70 5.61 9.72
N TYR A 20 19.85 4.78 9.11
CA TYR A 20 18.85 3.98 9.81
C TYR A 20 19.47 2.68 10.30
N ASP A 21 19.14 2.27 11.52
CA ASP A 21 19.49 0.93 12.03
C ASP A 21 18.62 -0.10 11.28
N ILE A 22 19.26 -1.12 10.71
CA ILE A 22 18.57 -2.20 9.97
C ILE A 22 17.60 -2.94 10.89
N ALA A 23 17.90 -3.07 12.19
CA ALA A 23 16.99 -3.69 13.14
C ALA A 23 15.67 -2.90 13.30
N GLN A 24 15.71 -1.58 13.11
CA GLN A 24 14.53 -0.72 13.14
C GLN A 24 13.73 -0.74 11.84
N LEU A 25 14.23 -1.39 10.79
CA LEU A 25 13.51 -1.56 9.54
C LEU A 25 12.44 -2.66 9.67
N TRP A 26 12.68 -3.66 10.51
CA TRP A 26 11.77 -4.79 10.70
C TRP A 26 10.64 -4.47 11.67
N GLU A 27 9.50 -5.14 11.45
CA GLU A 27 8.31 -5.07 12.28
C GLU A 27 8.59 -5.24 13.79
N VAL A 28 7.76 -4.61 14.61
CA VAL A 28 7.72 -4.89 16.06
C VAL A 28 6.53 -5.82 16.32
N GLU A 29 6.67 -6.69 17.31
CA GLU A 29 5.63 -7.65 17.72
C GLU A 29 4.26 -6.96 17.91
N GLY A 30 3.21 -7.50 17.27
CA GLY A 30 1.84 -7.00 17.36
C GLY A 30 1.45 -5.96 16.30
N GLU A 31 2.40 -5.45 15.51
CA GLU A 31 2.14 -4.39 14.52
C GLU A 31 1.26 -4.86 13.36
N VAL A 32 1.42 -6.10 12.92
CA VAL A 32 0.63 -6.72 11.85
C VAL A 32 -0.62 -7.40 12.42
N GLU A 33 -0.49 -8.01 13.59
CA GLU A 33 -1.54 -8.78 14.25
C GLU A 33 -2.75 -7.92 14.59
N LYS A 34 -2.56 -6.62 14.84
CA LYS A 34 -3.66 -5.65 15.03
C LYS A 34 -4.63 -5.60 13.85
N PHE A 35 -4.18 -5.98 12.66
CA PHE A 35 -4.97 -6.04 11.43
C PHE A 35 -5.25 -7.47 10.94
N ALA A 36 -4.93 -8.50 11.73
CA ALA A 36 -5.08 -9.90 11.30
C ALA A 36 -6.53 -10.30 10.99
N ASN A 37 -7.50 -9.64 11.62
CA ASN A 37 -8.92 -9.89 11.42
C ASN A 37 -9.54 -9.09 10.27
N GLU A 38 -8.78 -8.19 9.65
CA GLU A 38 -9.26 -7.39 8.52
C GLU A 38 -9.29 -8.25 7.26
N LYS A 39 -10.51 -8.57 6.81
CA LYS A 39 -10.73 -9.43 5.64
C LYS A 39 -10.82 -8.64 4.34
N ASP A 40 -10.54 -9.35 3.26
CA ASP A 40 -10.80 -8.91 1.89
C ASP A 40 -12.31 -8.94 1.60
N ASP A 41 -13.01 -7.88 2.00
CA ASP A 41 -14.43 -7.73 1.67
C ASP A 41 -14.58 -7.19 0.23
N ALA A 42 -14.22 -8.03 -0.74
CA ALA A 42 -14.24 -7.70 -2.18
C ALA A 42 -15.63 -7.32 -2.74
N LYS A 43 -16.69 -7.42 -1.92
CA LYS A 43 -18.06 -7.09 -2.31
C LYS A 43 -18.46 -5.64 -2.03
N GLU A 44 -17.72 -4.94 -1.18
CA GLU A 44 -18.09 -3.57 -0.75
C GLU A 44 -17.18 -2.49 -1.37
N GLU A 45 -15.96 -2.82 -1.74
CA GLU A 45 -15.03 -1.89 -2.37
C GLU A 45 -15.05 -2.02 -3.89
N LEU A 46 -15.86 -1.18 -4.55
CA LEU A 46 -15.78 -0.96 -6.00
C LEU A 46 -14.41 -0.36 -6.35
N CYS A 47 -13.82 -0.84 -7.43
CA CYS A 47 -12.50 -0.37 -7.87
C CYS A 47 -12.62 1.09 -8.31
N GLY A 48 -11.81 1.98 -7.74
CA GLY A 48 -11.82 3.41 -8.10
C GLY A 48 -11.45 3.73 -9.56
N LEU A 49 -11.08 2.73 -10.36
CA LEU A 49 -10.80 2.84 -11.80
C LEU A 49 -11.94 2.34 -12.69
N GLU A 50 -13.09 1.95 -12.11
CA GLU A 50 -14.25 1.44 -12.86
C GLU A 50 -14.78 2.38 -13.94
N GLU A 51 -14.59 3.70 -13.78
CA GLU A 51 -14.93 4.68 -14.83
C GLU A 51 -14.17 4.44 -16.14
N LEU A 52 -12.97 3.84 -16.08
CA LEU A 52 -12.18 3.43 -17.24
C LEU A 52 -12.60 2.05 -17.76
N ASP A 53 -12.96 1.12 -16.87
CA ASP A 53 -13.35 -0.27 -17.22
C ASP A 53 -14.73 -0.36 -17.90
N ASN A 54 -15.63 0.58 -17.61
CA ASN A 54 -17.02 0.57 -18.07
C ASN A 54 -17.20 0.84 -19.57
N ILE A 55 -16.13 1.12 -20.32
CA ILE A 55 -16.26 1.42 -21.74
C ILE A 55 -16.54 0.15 -22.57
N ASN A 56 -16.07 -1.06 -22.19
CA ASN A 56 -16.41 -2.29 -22.95
C ASN A 56 -16.21 -3.66 -22.23
N ASN A 57 -16.02 -3.73 -20.90
CA ASN A 57 -15.85 -4.96 -20.08
C ASN A 57 -14.64 -5.84 -20.52
N PRO A 58 -13.57 -5.89 -19.71
CA PRO A 58 -13.50 -7.05 -18.83
C PRO A 58 -13.05 -6.66 -17.42
N THR A 59 -13.74 -7.19 -16.42
CA THR A 59 -13.23 -7.29 -15.05
C THR A 59 -12.00 -8.20 -15.05
N PHE A 60 -10.82 -7.63 -15.32
CA PHE A 60 -9.57 -8.36 -15.20
C PHE A 60 -9.39 -8.76 -13.73
N LYS A 61 -9.55 -10.05 -13.45
CA LYS A 61 -9.27 -10.64 -12.14
C LYS A 61 -8.04 -11.53 -12.31
N ALA A 62 -6.94 -11.17 -11.64
CA ALA A 62 -5.78 -12.04 -11.50
C ALA A 62 -6.17 -13.23 -10.61
N GLY A 63 -6.78 -14.25 -11.23
CA GLY A 63 -7.28 -15.45 -10.57
C GLY A 63 -8.80 -15.45 -10.36
N SER A 64 -9.43 -16.60 -10.61
CA SER A 64 -10.82 -16.83 -10.26
C SER A 64 -10.92 -17.28 -8.81
N GLU A 65 -11.80 -16.66 -8.02
CA GLU A 65 -12.10 -17.09 -6.63
C GLU A 65 -12.43 -18.59 -6.54
N LYS A 66 -12.98 -19.16 -7.62
CA LYS A 66 -13.32 -20.59 -7.74
C LYS A 66 -12.12 -21.54 -7.69
N ASN A 67 -10.89 -21.04 -7.83
CA ASN A 67 -9.67 -21.86 -7.86
C ASN A 67 -8.72 -21.65 -6.66
N ARG A 68 -9.02 -20.75 -5.72
CA ARG A 68 -8.30 -20.68 -4.44
C ARG A 68 -8.74 -21.82 -3.53
N LYS A 69 -8.35 -23.06 -3.87
CA LYS A 69 -8.26 -24.08 -2.83
C LYS A 69 -7.17 -23.60 -1.89
N VAL A 70 -7.55 -23.27 -0.65
CA VAL A 70 -6.62 -23.12 0.48
C VAL A 70 -5.98 -24.48 0.67
N SER A 71 -4.96 -24.76 -0.14
CA SER A 71 -4.12 -25.92 0.05
C SER A 71 -2.99 -25.43 0.94
N ASN A 72 -2.91 -25.93 2.17
CA ASN A 72 -1.75 -25.72 3.06
C ASN A 72 -0.45 -26.36 2.49
N ARG A 73 -0.44 -26.71 1.20
CA ARG A 73 0.70 -27.32 0.51
C ARG A 73 1.77 -26.28 0.18
N PHE A 74 1.38 -25.03 0.01
CA PHE A 74 2.28 -23.90 -0.19
C PHE A 74 1.78 -22.78 0.71
N ASP A 75 2.34 -22.71 1.93
CA ASP A 75 2.18 -21.49 2.71
C ASP A 75 2.98 -20.39 2.00
N GLU A 76 2.37 -19.23 1.81
CA GLU A 76 3.04 -18.11 1.15
C GLU A 76 3.89 -17.42 2.22
N GLU A 77 5.18 -17.74 2.22
CA GLU A 77 6.20 -17.03 2.96
C GLU A 77 6.86 -15.98 2.07
N GLY A 78 7.28 -14.86 2.65
CA GLY A 78 7.89 -13.78 1.88
C GLY A 78 8.20 -12.56 2.73
N VAL A 79 8.54 -11.46 2.07
CA VAL A 79 8.78 -10.18 2.75
C VAL A 79 7.90 -9.12 2.11
N PHE A 80 7.09 -8.45 2.92
CA PHE A 80 6.36 -7.27 2.50
C PHE A 80 7.20 -6.03 2.82
N SER A 81 7.43 -5.17 1.83
CA SER A 81 8.25 -3.98 1.98
C SER A 81 7.48 -2.71 1.65
N MET A 82 7.48 -1.76 2.57
CA MET A 82 7.10 -0.38 2.28
C MET A 82 8.34 0.40 1.88
N ASN A 83 8.34 0.95 0.67
CA ASN A 83 9.48 1.65 0.10
C ASN A 83 9.17 3.13 -0.12
N CYS A 84 10.21 3.96 -0.09
CA CYS A 84 10.12 5.31 -0.62
C CYS A 84 9.84 5.25 -2.13
N ALA A 85 8.67 5.72 -2.57
CA ALA A 85 8.26 5.68 -3.97
C ALA A 85 9.26 6.36 -4.94
N ARG A 86 10.03 7.36 -4.45
CA ARG A 86 11.01 8.08 -5.26
C ARG A 86 12.36 7.36 -5.38
N HIS A 87 12.82 6.73 -4.30
CA HIS A 87 14.19 6.26 -4.17
C HIS A 87 14.31 4.73 -4.14
N GLY A 88 13.20 4.01 -3.98
CA GLY A 88 13.18 2.56 -3.86
C GLY A 88 13.79 2.02 -2.56
N VAL A 89 14.10 2.90 -1.60
CA VAL A 89 14.71 2.51 -0.32
C VAL A 89 13.62 1.98 0.61
N PRO A 90 13.81 0.79 1.23
CA PRO A 90 12.91 0.29 2.26
C PRO A 90 12.81 1.25 3.44
N ILE A 91 11.57 1.49 3.87
CA ILE A 91 11.22 2.25 5.08
C ILE A 91 10.78 1.28 6.18
N ARG A 92 10.14 0.17 5.80
CA ARG A 92 9.64 -0.84 6.75
C ARG A 92 9.51 -2.20 6.06
N LEU A 93 9.88 -3.27 6.76
CA LEU A 93 9.80 -4.66 6.32
C LEU A 93 8.94 -5.49 7.28
N TYR A 94 8.18 -6.42 6.73
CA TYR A 94 7.34 -7.36 7.46
C TYR A 94 7.56 -8.76 6.90
N ASP A 95 7.63 -9.75 7.77
CA ASP A 95 7.66 -11.15 7.35
C ASP A 95 6.24 -11.58 6.99
N ILE A 96 6.08 -12.11 5.77
CA ILE A 96 4.82 -12.67 5.34
C ILE A 96 4.75 -14.10 5.86
N TYR A 97 3.71 -14.35 6.65
CA TYR A 97 3.34 -15.66 7.16
C TYR A 97 1.82 -15.86 7.04
N ASN A 98 1.39 -17.09 6.75
CA ASN A 98 -0.02 -17.44 6.52
C ASN A 98 -0.70 -16.63 5.40
N GLY A 99 0.01 -16.34 4.29
CA GLY A 99 -0.59 -15.70 3.11
C GLY A 99 -0.35 -14.20 2.95
N GLU A 100 -0.47 -13.73 1.70
CA GLU A 100 -0.42 -12.32 1.31
C GLU A 100 -1.74 -11.58 1.66
N GLY A 101 -1.94 -11.22 2.93
CA GLY A 101 -3.10 -10.46 3.40
C GLY A 101 -2.91 -8.92 3.39
N ARG A 102 -4.00 -8.15 3.38
CA ARG A 102 -3.96 -6.67 3.49
C ARG A 102 -3.38 -6.15 4.80
N LYS A 103 -3.29 -6.99 5.83
CA LYS A 103 -2.74 -6.66 7.16
C LYS A 103 -1.35 -6.01 7.09
N TYR A 104 -0.50 -6.41 6.13
CA TYR A 104 0.84 -5.83 5.98
C TYR A 104 0.80 -4.40 5.42
N ALA A 105 -0.04 -4.14 4.41
CA ALA A 105 -0.23 -2.79 3.86
C ALA A 105 -0.84 -1.84 4.91
N LEU A 106 -1.81 -2.34 5.69
CA LEU A 106 -2.39 -1.60 6.81
C LEU A 106 -1.34 -1.28 7.89
N ALA A 107 -0.52 -2.27 8.27
CA ALA A 107 0.58 -2.11 9.23
C ALA A 107 1.57 -1.04 8.75
N ALA A 108 2.04 -1.17 7.51
CA ALA A 108 2.97 -0.25 6.86
C ALA A 108 2.50 1.20 6.90
N ILE A 109 1.29 1.46 6.41
CA ILE A 109 0.74 2.81 6.32
C ILE A 109 0.48 3.37 7.73
N SER A 110 -0.05 2.54 8.64
CA SER A 110 -0.28 2.93 10.03
C SER A 110 1.01 3.33 10.74
N HIS A 111 2.09 2.55 10.56
CA HIS A 111 3.41 2.87 11.08
C HIS A 111 3.93 4.17 10.49
N HIS A 112 3.89 4.33 9.17
CA HIS A 112 4.37 5.55 8.53
C HIS A 112 3.61 6.79 8.99
N MET A 113 2.29 6.69 9.16
CA MET A 113 1.48 7.77 9.69
C MET A 113 1.88 8.20 11.10
N SER A 114 2.35 7.27 11.94
CA SER A 114 2.84 7.60 13.29
C SER A 114 4.15 8.39 13.28
N LEU A 115 4.94 8.26 12.21
CA LEU A 115 6.21 8.97 12.03
C LEU A 115 6.05 10.34 11.35
N LEU A 116 5.04 10.47 10.49
CA LEU A 116 4.79 11.70 9.75
C LEU A 116 4.09 12.76 10.61
N GLY A 117 4.65 13.97 10.62
CA GLY A 117 3.98 15.13 11.22
C GLY A 117 2.64 15.43 10.54
N ASN A 118 1.71 16.03 11.29
CA ASN A 118 0.34 16.31 10.80
C ASN A 118 0.27 17.28 9.60
N SER A 119 1.35 18.01 9.31
CA SER A 119 1.44 18.95 8.19
C SER A 119 1.94 18.32 6.88
N GLN A 120 2.41 17.06 6.91
CA GLN A 120 3.01 16.42 5.75
C GLN A 120 1.95 15.75 4.88
N LYS A 121 1.98 16.05 3.57
CA LYS A 121 1.12 15.39 2.58
C LYS A 121 1.53 13.93 2.43
N LEU A 122 0.54 13.05 2.38
CA LEU A 122 0.75 11.62 2.23
C LEU A 122 0.41 11.18 0.80
N LEU A 123 1.29 10.37 0.21
CA LEU A 123 1.10 9.74 -1.09
C LEU A 123 1.30 8.25 -0.92
N ILE A 124 0.29 7.46 -1.31
CA ILE A 124 0.27 6.02 -1.15
C ILE A 124 0.19 5.40 -2.54
N MET A 125 1.22 4.64 -2.91
CA MET A 125 1.23 3.87 -4.14
C MET A 125 1.20 2.38 -3.79
N TYR A 126 0.16 1.67 -4.24
CA TYR A 126 0.00 0.26 -3.97
C TYR A 126 -0.79 -0.42 -5.09
N ASP A 127 -0.40 -1.65 -5.46
CA ASP A 127 -0.92 -2.33 -6.64
C ASP A 127 -2.43 -2.55 -6.61
N ILE A 128 -3.02 -2.73 -5.43
CA ILE A 128 -4.47 -2.89 -5.27
C ILE A 128 -5.10 -1.73 -4.50
N ILE A 129 -4.48 -0.54 -4.52
CA ILE A 129 -4.99 0.63 -3.77
C ILE A 129 -6.42 0.99 -4.15
N CYS A 130 -6.78 0.76 -5.41
CA CYS A 130 -8.11 0.99 -5.96
C CYS A 130 -9.21 0.13 -5.29
N LEU A 131 -8.82 -1.03 -4.73
CA LEU A 131 -9.70 -2.01 -4.09
C LEU A 131 -9.59 -2.04 -2.56
N CYS A 132 -8.71 -1.23 -1.97
CA CYS A 132 -8.52 -1.19 -0.51
C CYS A 132 -8.52 0.21 0.10
N LYS A 133 -8.73 1.26 -0.70
CA LYS A 133 -8.76 2.65 -0.23
C LYS A 133 -9.73 2.85 0.95
N GLY A 134 -10.97 2.38 0.84
CA GLY A 134 -11.99 2.57 1.88
C GLY A 134 -11.62 1.83 3.17
N LYS A 135 -11.03 0.65 3.03
CA LYS A 135 -10.52 -0.15 4.13
C LYS A 135 -9.34 0.52 4.83
N LEU A 136 -8.38 1.04 4.08
CA LEU A 136 -7.27 1.83 4.64
C LEU A 136 -7.81 3.02 5.45
N GLU A 137 -8.73 3.79 4.87
CA GLU A 137 -9.31 4.98 5.52
C GLU A 137 -10.13 4.65 6.77
N SER A 138 -10.79 3.48 6.81
CA SER A 138 -11.59 3.07 7.96
C SER A 138 -10.76 2.41 9.07
N CYS A 139 -9.70 1.69 8.73
CA CYS A 139 -8.84 1.00 9.69
C CYS A 139 -7.73 1.88 10.27
N ILE A 140 -7.33 2.96 9.60
CA ILE A 140 -6.20 3.81 10.01
C ILE A 140 -6.71 5.18 10.48
N PRO A 141 -6.73 5.46 11.79
CA PRO A 141 -7.21 6.72 12.33
C PRO A 141 -6.44 7.93 11.78
N GLY A 142 -7.16 8.96 11.35
CA GLY A 142 -6.58 10.19 10.82
C GLY A 142 -6.16 10.11 9.35
N LEU A 143 -6.25 8.93 8.70
CA LEU A 143 -5.77 8.78 7.32
C LEU A 143 -6.63 9.60 6.36
N LYS A 144 -7.95 9.48 6.49
CA LYS A 144 -8.90 10.18 5.63
C LYS A 144 -8.78 11.70 5.76
N GLU A 145 -8.59 12.19 6.99
CA GLU A 145 -8.44 13.60 7.32
C GLU A 145 -7.18 14.21 6.70
N ARG A 146 -6.14 13.40 6.47
CA ARG A 146 -4.92 13.83 5.78
C ARG A 146 -5.07 13.97 4.26
N ALA A 147 -6.22 13.57 3.70
CA ALA A 147 -6.54 13.63 2.27
C ALA A 147 -5.38 13.12 1.38
N PRO A 148 -4.91 11.88 1.60
CA PRO A 148 -3.78 11.32 0.86
C PRO A 148 -4.07 11.21 -0.64
N LEU A 149 -3.01 11.31 -1.44
CA LEU A 149 -3.06 11.00 -2.86
C LEU A 149 -2.80 9.50 -3.06
N TYR A 150 -3.77 8.79 -3.62
CA TYR A 150 -3.66 7.37 -3.93
C TYR A 150 -3.24 7.16 -5.39
N LEU A 151 -2.25 6.29 -5.60
CA LEU A 151 -1.72 5.97 -6.92
C LEU A 151 -1.69 4.45 -7.12
N VAL A 152 -2.07 4.01 -8.32
CA VAL A 152 -1.87 2.63 -8.78
C VAL A 152 -0.55 2.56 -9.57
N THR A 153 0.10 1.40 -9.55
CA THR A 153 1.27 1.18 -10.40
C THR A 153 0.85 1.05 -11.86
N VAL A 154 1.75 1.41 -12.77
CA VAL A 154 1.45 1.44 -14.21
C VAL A 154 0.97 0.09 -14.76
N PHE A 155 1.51 -1.02 -14.24
CA PHE A 155 1.11 -2.36 -14.65
C PHE A 155 -0.34 -2.68 -14.24
N HIS A 156 -0.75 -2.23 -13.05
CA HIS A 156 -2.13 -2.35 -12.63
C HIS A 156 -3.06 -1.48 -13.47
N THR A 157 -2.67 -0.24 -13.80
CA THR A 157 -3.43 0.62 -14.71
C THR A 157 -3.59 -0.03 -16.09
N TYR A 158 -2.53 -0.63 -16.64
CA TYR A 158 -2.61 -1.36 -17.91
C TYR A 158 -3.60 -2.51 -17.85
N ALA A 159 -3.66 -3.26 -16.74
CA ALA A 159 -4.59 -4.36 -16.57
C ALA A 159 -6.07 -3.93 -16.64
N HIS A 160 -6.38 -2.70 -16.20
CA HIS A 160 -7.70 -2.08 -16.35
C HIS A 160 -7.97 -1.63 -17.79
N SER A 161 -6.98 -1.04 -18.46
CA SER A 161 -7.15 -0.44 -19.79
C SER A 161 -6.82 -1.35 -20.98
N MET A 162 -6.62 -2.67 -20.79
CA MET A 162 -6.30 -3.57 -21.91
C MET A 162 -7.52 -3.78 -22.81
N HIS A 163 -7.63 -2.95 -23.84
CA HIS A 163 -8.32 -3.30 -25.08
C HIS A 163 -7.26 -3.86 -26.05
N CYS A 164 -7.45 -5.09 -26.54
CA CYS A 164 -6.66 -5.64 -27.65
C CYS A 164 -7.24 -5.20 -28.99
#